data_AF-A0A7C5ZEC2-F1
#
_entry.id   AF-A0A7C5ZEC2-F1
#
_cell.length_a   1.000
_cell.length_b   1.000
_cell.length_c   1.000
_cell.angle_alpha   90.00
_cell.angle_beta   90.00
_cell.angle_gamma   90.00
#
_symmetry.space_group_name_H-M   'P 1'
#
loop_
_entity.id
_entity.type
_entity.pdbx_description
1 polymer ?
#
loop_
_entity_poly.entity_id
_entity_poly.type
_entity_poly.pdbx_seq_one_letter_code
_entity_poly.pdbx_strand_id
1 'polypeptide(L)'
;TYDWPGNVRELRHLMERVFVLVEPLKVTSQHLYDLLAGKRSLSRDEEEDPDYRQAVKAFEKSYITNQLISNGWNISQTARRMRVARSMLYKKMDEYGIRQMSSD
;
A
#
# COMPACT_ATOMS: atom_id res chain seq x y z
N THR A 1 -7.59 -20.69 23.88
CA THR A 1 -6.37 -21.05 23.12
C THR A 1 -6.65 -20.76 21.67
N TYR A 2 -5.83 -19.96 21.00
CA TYR A 2 -6.02 -19.59 19.59
C TYR A 2 -5.04 -20.39 18.76
N ASP A 3 -5.53 -21.19 17.81
CA ASP A 3 -4.68 -22.00 16.94
C ASP A 3 -4.03 -21.11 15.89
N TRP A 4 -2.74 -20.87 16.08
CA TRP A 4 -1.93 -20.10 15.15
C TRP A 4 -1.60 -20.97 13.93
N PRO A 5 -1.98 -20.57 12.70
CA PRO A 5 -1.80 -21.40 11.50
C PRO A 5 -0.35 -21.44 10.98
N GLY A 6 0.60 -20.75 11.63
CA GLY A 6 2.03 -21.05 11.47
C GLY A 6 2.79 -20.32 10.35
N ASN A 7 2.20 -19.37 9.62
CA ASN A 7 2.89 -18.70 8.51
C ASN A 7 3.50 -17.34 8.89
N VAL A 8 4.73 -17.08 8.42
CA VAL A 8 5.48 -15.82 8.66
C VAL A 8 4.74 -14.58 8.12
N ARG A 9 3.86 -14.76 7.12
CA ARG A 9 3.00 -13.69 6.58
C ARG A 9 1.93 -13.24 7.59
N GLU A 10 1.32 -14.19 8.32
CA GLU A 10 0.36 -13.87 9.39
C GLU A 10 1.04 -13.09 10.52
N LEU A 11 2.28 -13.46 10.86
CA LEU A 11 3.06 -12.74 11.88
C LEU A 11 3.32 -11.30 11.44
N ARG A 12 3.63 -11.08 10.16
CA ARG A 12 3.84 -9.73 9.61
C ARG A 12 2.56 -8.90 9.72
N HIS A 13 1.43 -9.41 9.24
CA HIS A 13 0.16 -8.68 9.29
C HIS A 13 -0.27 -8.38 10.72
N LEU A 14 -0.05 -9.32 11.66
CA LEU A 14 -0.29 -9.09 13.08
C LEU A 14 0.58 -7.95 13.63
N MET A 15 1.87 -7.94 13.30
CA MET A 15 2.82 -6.91 13.76
C MET A 15 2.51 -5.53 13.16
N GLU A 16 2.13 -5.46 11.88
CA GLU A 16 1.64 -4.24 11.23
C GLU A 16 0.37 -3.71 11.94
N ARG A 17 -0.55 -4.62 12.27
CA ARG A 17 -1.81 -4.30 12.95
C ARG A 17 -1.57 -3.81 14.38
N VAL A 18 -0.61 -4.38 15.10
CA VAL A 18 -0.16 -3.92 16.42
C VAL A 18 0.47 -2.53 16.34
N PHE A 19 1.29 -2.28 15.32
CA PHE A 19 1.96 -0.99 15.15
C PHE A 19 0.99 0.18 14.91
N VAL A 20 -0.09 -0.06 14.15
CA VAL A 20 -1.09 0.98 13.83
C VAL A 20 -2.09 1.23 14.95
N LEU A 21 -2.48 0.19 15.70
CA LEU A 21 -3.58 0.27 16.68
C LEU A 21 -3.15 0.56 18.12
N VAL A 22 -1.85 0.51 18.40
CA VAL A 22 -1.30 0.64 19.75
C VAL A 22 -0.52 1.95 19.85
N GLU A 23 -1.23 3.05 20.09
CA GLU A 23 -0.64 4.31 20.58
C GLU A 23 -0.47 4.27 22.12
N PRO A 24 0.28 3.29 22.65
CA PRO A 24 1.43 3.66 23.47
C PRO A 24 2.69 2.80 23.18
N LEU A 25 3.87 3.29 23.58
CA LEU A 25 5.21 2.70 23.36
C LEU A 25 5.44 1.26 23.91
N LYS A 26 4.43 0.59 24.47
CA LYS A 26 4.52 -0.79 24.95
C LYS A 26 3.32 -1.63 24.53
N VAL A 27 3.59 -2.61 23.68
CA VAL A 27 2.67 -3.68 23.33
C VAL A 27 2.64 -4.70 24.47
N THR A 28 1.47 -4.95 25.05
CA THR A 28 1.27 -6.01 26.05
C THR A 28 0.62 -7.22 25.41
N SER A 29 0.75 -8.39 26.03
CA SER A 29 0.08 -9.63 25.58
C SER A 29 -1.44 -9.47 25.51
N GLN A 30 -2.02 -8.67 26.41
CA GLN A 30 -3.46 -8.38 26.43
C GLN A 30 -3.91 -7.64 25.16
N HIS A 31 -3.12 -6.70 24.63
CA HIS A 31 -3.43 -6.02 23.37
C HIS A 31 -3.49 -7.01 22.19
N LEU A 32 -2.60 -8.01 22.20
CA LEU A 32 -2.57 -9.06 21.18
C LEU A 32 -3.84 -9.93 21.26
N TYR A 33 -4.25 -10.30 22.48
CA TYR A 33 -5.47 -11.07 22.71
C TYR A 33 -6.73 -10.32 22.28
N ASP A 34 -6.84 -9.04 22.59
CA ASP A 34 -8.00 -8.23 22.20
C ASP A 34 -8.11 -8.09 20.67
N LEU A 35 -6.97 -8.05 19.99
CA LEU A 35 -6.86 -8.00 18.53
C LEU A 35 -7.25 -9.33 17.86
N LEU A 36 -6.80 -10.44 18.43
CA LEU A 36 -7.07 -11.81 17.95
C LEU A 36 -8.50 -12.27 18.29
N ALA A 37 -9.07 -11.81 19.41
CA ALA A 37 -10.41 -12.17 19.87
C ALA A 37 -11.54 -11.37 19.21
N GLY A 38 -11.22 -10.49 18.23
CA GLY A 38 -12.22 -9.76 17.44
C GLY A 38 -13.05 -8.73 18.21
N LYS A 39 -12.68 -8.38 19.45
CA LYS A 39 -13.49 -7.49 20.31
C LYS A 39 -13.46 -6.02 19.91
N ARG A 40 -12.49 -5.59 19.09
CA ARG A 40 -12.59 -4.33 18.32
C ARG A 40 -13.08 -4.66 16.92
N SER A 41 -14.39 -4.82 16.79
CA SER A 41 -15.07 -4.74 15.50
C SER A 41 -14.97 -3.29 15.02
N LEU A 42 -13.92 -3.00 14.27
CA LEU A 42 -14.11 -2.09 13.15
C LEU A 42 -14.66 -3.00 12.06
N SER A 43 -15.86 -2.67 11.60
CA SER A 43 -16.40 -3.11 10.32
C SER A 43 -15.38 -2.78 9.23
N ARG A 44 -14.37 -3.62 9.10
CA ARG A 44 -13.71 -3.80 7.84
C ARG A 44 -14.60 -4.83 7.19
N ASP A 45 -15.47 -4.35 6.32
CA ASP A 45 -15.98 -5.17 5.23
C ASP A 45 -14.85 -6.10 4.79
N GLU A 46 -15.18 -7.33 4.46
CA GLU A 46 -14.30 -8.22 3.73
C GLU A 46 -13.85 -7.48 2.46
N GLU A 47 -12.84 -6.61 2.58
CA GLU A 47 -12.05 -6.12 1.47
C GLU A 47 -11.33 -7.39 1.04
N GLU A 48 -12.00 -8.15 0.18
CA GLU A 48 -11.41 -9.21 -0.61
C GLU A 48 -10.01 -8.74 -1.01
N ASP A 49 -9.01 -9.55 -0.73
CA ASP A 49 -7.65 -9.27 -1.17
C ASP A 49 -7.74 -8.83 -2.64
N PRO A 50 -7.20 -7.65 -2.99
CA PRO A 50 -7.36 -7.12 -4.33
C PRO A 50 -6.91 -8.18 -5.32
N ASP A 51 -7.77 -8.52 -6.29
CA ASP A 51 -7.40 -9.38 -7.42
C ASP A 51 -6.05 -8.92 -7.95
N TYR A 52 -5.22 -9.87 -8.39
CA TYR A 52 -3.91 -9.64 -9.01
C TYR A 52 -3.90 -8.40 -9.92
N ARG A 53 -4.95 -8.19 -10.73
CA ARG A 53 -5.05 -7.00 -11.59
C ARG A 53 -5.11 -5.68 -10.82
N GLN A 54 -5.85 -5.63 -9.73
CA GLN A 54 -5.96 -4.44 -8.86
C GLN A 54 -4.64 -4.21 -8.12
N ALA A 55 -4.00 -5.26 -7.60
CA ALA A 55 -2.71 -5.17 -6.93
C ALA A 55 -1.61 -4.64 -7.87
N VAL A 56 -1.55 -5.15 -9.11
CA VAL A 56 -0.62 -4.66 -10.14
C VAL A 56 -0.89 -3.20 -10.47
N LYS A 57 -2.15 -2.79 -10.65
CA LYS A 57 -2.50 -1.38 -10.91
C LYS A 57 -2.06 -0.46 -9.77
N ALA A 58 -2.30 -0.85 -8.52
CA ALA A 58 -1.89 -0.07 -7.36
C ALA A 58 -0.37 0.08 -7.30
N PHE A 59 0.37 -1.01 -7.52
CA PHE A 59 1.82 -0.98 -7.61
C PHE A 59 2.31 -0.07 -8.74
N GLU A 60 1.82 -0.26 -9.97
CA GLU A 60 2.21 0.54 -11.13
C GLU A 60 1.94 2.03 -10.91
N LYS A 61 0.76 2.38 -10.39
CA LYS A 61 0.40 3.77 -10.06
C LYS A 61 1.39 4.37 -9.06
N SER A 62 1.71 3.66 -7.97
CA SER A 62 2.65 4.16 -6.96
C SER A 62 4.05 4.31 -7.54
N TYR A 63 4.50 3.35 -8.34
CA TYR A 63 5.83 3.34 -8.93
C TYR A 63 6.01 4.51 -9.89
N ILE A 64 5.05 4.72 -10.80
CA ILE A 64 5.07 5.83 -11.75
C ILE A 64 5.06 7.17 -11.02
N THR A 65 4.21 7.32 -10.00
CA THR A 65 4.11 8.56 -9.22
C THR A 65 5.42 8.89 -8.51
N ASN A 66 6.04 7.90 -7.85
CA ASN A 66 7.32 8.07 -7.16
C ASN A 66 8.45 8.43 -8.12
N GLN A 67 8.47 7.84 -9.32
CA GLN A 67 9.44 8.18 -10.34
C GLN A 67 9.23 9.61 -10.87
N LEU A 68 7.98 10.03 -11.10
CA LEU A 68 7.69 11.41 -11.50
C LEU A 68 8.15 12.41 -10.44
N ILE A 69 7.82 12.18 -9.17
CA ILE A 69 8.25 13.03 -8.04
C ILE A 69 9.78 13.11 -7.96
N SER A 70 10.46 11.97 -8.03
CA SER A 70 11.92 11.87 -7.93
C SER A 70 12.66 12.54 -9.11
N ASN A 71 11.96 12.81 -10.21
CA ASN A 71 12.48 13.51 -11.38
C ASN A 71 11.84 14.91 -11.53
N GLY A 72 11.23 15.45 -10.46
CA GLY A 72 10.64 16.80 -10.46
C GLY A 72 9.54 16.98 -11.50
N TRP A 73 8.71 15.97 -11.71
CA TRP A 73 7.65 15.92 -12.73
C TRP A 73 8.15 16.06 -14.17
N ASN A 74 9.44 15.87 -14.43
CA ASN A 74 9.98 15.85 -15.78
C ASN A 74 9.68 14.51 -16.48
N ILE A 75 8.60 14.47 -17.26
CA ILE A 75 8.10 13.27 -17.94
C ILE A 75 9.16 12.67 -18.89
N SER A 76 9.91 13.52 -19.61
CA SER A 76 10.93 13.06 -20.55
C SER A 76 12.11 12.38 -19.85
N GLN A 77 12.56 12.94 -18.72
CA GLN A 77 13.61 12.35 -17.90
C GLN A 77 13.12 11.07 -17.21
N THR A 78 11.89 11.08 -16.69
CA THR A 78 11.25 9.94 -16.02
C THR A 78 11.16 8.73 -16.96
N ALA A 79 10.63 8.93 -18.18
CA ALA A 79 10.55 7.87 -19.18
C ALA A 79 11.93 7.30 -19.56
N ARG A 80 12.94 8.17 -19.69
CA ARG A 80 14.34 7.74 -19.94
C ARG A 80 14.89 6.90 -18.80
N ARG A 81 14.70 7.31 -17.54
CA ARG A 81 15.15 6.55 -16.35
C ARG A 81 14.44 5.21 -16.23
N MET A 82 13.14 5.19 -16.51
CA MET A 82 12.33 3.98 -16.52
C MET A 82 12.61 3.08 -17.74
N ARG A 83 13.38 3.56 -18.73
CA ARG A 83 13.66 2.87 -20.00
C ARG A 83 12.40 2.50 -20.78
N VAL A 84 11.40 3.39 -20.76
CA VAL A 84 10.14 3.24 -21.48
C VAL A 84 9.94 4.39 -22.48
N ALA A 85 9.09 4.16 -23.49
CA ALA A 85 8.67 5.22 -24.39
C ALA A 85 7.84 6.27 -23.64
N ARG A 86 8.02 7.56 -23.98
CA ARG A 86 7.21 8.64 -23.38
C ARG A 86 5.71 8.43 -23.61
N SER A 87 5.33 7.94 -24.78
CA SER A 87 3.94 7.64 -25.15
C SER A 87 3.30 6.61 -24.21
N MET A 88 4.06 5.60 -23.78
CA MET A 88 3.59 4.61 -22.79
C MET A 88 3.39 5.27 -21.42
N LEU A 89 4.33 6.10 -20.97
CA LEU A 89 4.22 6.82 -19.70
C LEU A 89 3.01 7.75 -19.69
N TYR A 90 2.78 8.52 -20.76
CA TYR A 90 1.57 9.35 -20.89
C TYR A 90 0.29 8.52 -20.81
N LYS A 91 0.22 7.39 -21.53
CA LYS A 91 -0.95 6.50 -21.49
C LYS A 91 -1.22 5.98 -20.08
N LYS A 92 -0.18 5.60 -19.34
CA LYS A 92 -0.30 5.13 -17.96
C LYS A 92 -0.67 6.24 -16.97
N MET A 93 -0.15 7.46 -17.17
CA MET A 93 -0.55 8.62 -16.38
C MET A 93 -2.04 8.94 -16.57
N ASP A 94 -2.54 8.86 -17.80
CA ASP A 94 -3.96 9.06 -18.10
C ASP A 94 -4.83 7.93 -17.51
N GLU A 95 -4.42 6.67 -17.71
CA GLU A 95 -5.10 5.47 -17.14
C GLU A 95 -5.27 5.57 -15.62
N TYR A 96 -4.28 6.11 -14.91
CA TYR A 96 -4.26 6.18 -13.44
C TYR A 96 -4.62 7.54 -12.85
N GLY A 97 -4.91 8.54 -13.70
CA GLY A 97 -5.22 9.90 -13.28
C GLY A 97 -4.06 10.61 -12.57
N ILE A 98 -2.82 10.29 -12.95
CA ILE A 98 -1.62 10.88 -12.35
C ILE A 98 -1.38 12.26 -12.96
N ARG A 99 -1.55 13.31 -12.15
CA ARG A 99 -1.35 14.71 -12.56
C ARG A 99 -0.58 15.45 -11.47
N GLN A 100 0.25 16.39 -11.88
CA GLN A 100 0.87 17.32 -10.95
C GLN A 100 -0.22 18.28 -10.47
N MET A 101 -0.55 18.28 -9.18
CA MET A 101 -1.30 19.39 -8.59
C MET A 101 -0.37 20.60 -8.66
N SER A 102 -0.63 21.50 -9.60
CA SER A 102 -0.10 22.86 -9.53
C SER A 102 -0.80 23.57 -8.38
N SER A 103 -0.07 23.87 -7.30
CA SER A 103 -0.48 24.95 -6.41
C SER A 103 -0.29 26.25 -7.17
N ASP A 104 -1.40 26.87 -7.55
CA ASP A 104 -1.47 28.33 -7.74
C ASP A 104 -1.36 29.03 -6.37
#